data_AF-A0A946DZJ5-F1
#
_entry.id   AF-A0A946DZJ5-F1
#
_cell.length_a   1.000
_cell.length_b   1.000
_cell.length_c   1.000
_cell.angle_alpha   90.00
_cell.angle_beta   90.00
_cell.angle_gamma   90.00
#
_symmetry.space_group_name_H-M   'P 1'
#
loop_
_entity.id
_entity.type
_entity.pdbx_description
1 polymer ?
#
loop_
_entity_poly.entity_id
_entity_poly.type
_entity_poly.pdbx_seq_one_letter_code
_entity_poly.pdbx_strand_id
1 'polypeptide(L)' 'MTRLDAVVVGAGFSGLYMMHLLRQRGLTAQGFEAGKDVGGTWYWNR' A
#
# COMPACT_ATOMS: atom_id res chain seq x y z
N MET A 1 -3.91 -0.85 -21.38
CA MET A 1 -3.37 -0.26 -20.14
C MET A 1 -4.41 -0.46 -19.05
N THR A 2 -4.06 -1.15 -17.98
CA THR A 2 -4.91 -1.23 -16.77
C THR A 2 -4.92 0.14 -16.11
N ARG A 3 -6.10 0.75 -15.99
CA ARG A 3 -6.28 2.02 -15.28
C ARG A 3 -6.42 1.71 -13.79
N LEU A 4 -5.70 2.45 -12.95
CA LEU A 4 -5.84 2.42 -11.50
C LEU A 4 -6.50 3.73 -11.05
N ASP A 5 -7.36 3.66 -10.04
CA ASP A 5 -7.94 4.83 -9.40
C ASP A 5 -6.94 5.47 -8.42
N ALA A 6 -6.03 4.67 -7.84
CA ALA A 6 -5.00 5.13 -6.91
C ALA A 6 -3.72 4.29 -6.95
N VAL A 7 -2.61 4.92 -6.54
CA VAL A 7 -1.35 4.26 -6.25
C VAL A 7 -0.93 4.61 -4.82
N VAL A 8 -0.55 3.60 -4.03
CA VAL A 8 -0.07 3.77 -2.65
C VAL A 8 1.42 3.45 -2.60
N VAL A 9 2.23 4.40 -2.12
CA VAL A 9 3.68 4.21 -1.95
C VAL A 9 4.00 3.98 -0.48
N GLY A 10 4.60 2.84 -0.18
CA GLY A 10 4.88 2.33 1.17
C GLY A 10 3.83 1.32 1.65
N ALA A 11 4.30 0.23 2.26
CA ALA A 11 3.50 -0.82 2.89
C ALA A 11 3.74 -0.88 4.41
N GLY A 12 3.87 0.28 5.06
CA GLY A 12 3.70 0.43 6.50
C GLY A 12 2.22 0.49 6.90
N PHE A 13 1.94 0.76 8.18
CA PHE A 13 0.56 0.83 8.69
C PHE A 13 -0.36 1.76 7.88
N SER A 14 0.12 2.97 7.54
CA SER A 14 -0.66 3.94 6.76
C SER A 14 -0.99 3.42 5.36
N GLY A 15 -0.01 2.83 4.67
CA GLY A 15 -0.19 2.29 3.32
C GLY A 15 -1.13 1.10 3.29
N LEU A 16 -0.98 0.17 4.23
CA LEU A 16 -1.86 -0.99 4.37
C LEU A 16 -3.29 -0.57 4.71
N TYR A 17 -3.46 0.39 5.61
CA TYR A 17 -4.78 0.92 5.96
C TYR A 17 -5.42 1.67 4.79
N MET A 18 -4.65 2.45 4.04
CA MET A 18 -5.15 3.10 2.81
C MET A 18 -5.60 2.07 1.78
N MET A 19 -4.81 1.02 1.53
CA MET A 19 -5.20 -0.08 0.63
C MET A 19 -6.50 -0.77 1.08
N HIS A 20 -6.66 -0.99 2.39
CA HIS A 20 -7.90 -1.53 2.96
C HIS A 20 -9.11 -0.60 2.68
N LEU A 21 -8.96 0.71 2.91
CA LEU A 21 -10.01 1.71 2.69
C LEU A 21 -10.38 1.89 1.21
N LEU A 22 -9.40 1.82 0.30
CA LEU A 22 -9.62 1.90 -1.15
C LEU A 22 -10.37 0.66 -1.64
N ARG A 23 -10.01 -0.53 -1.16
CA ARG A 23 -10.70 -1.78 -1.48
C ARG A 23 -12.15 -1.76 -1.00
N GLN A 24 -12.43 -1.25 0.20
CA GLN A 24 -13.80 -1.10 0.71
C GLN A 24 -14.66 -0.15 -0.14
N ARG A 25 -14.04 0.81 -0.82
CA ARG A 25 -14.71 1.75 -1.73
C ARG A 25 -14.89 1.21 -3.15
N GLY A 26 -14.45 -0.02 -3.42
CA GLY A 26 -14.51 -0.61 -4.77
C GLY A 26 -13.52 0.02 -5.75
N LEU A 27 -12.51 0.75 -5.26
CA LEU A 27 -11.51 1.39 -6.10
C LEU A 27 -10.38 0.42 -6.44
N THR A 28 -9.90 0.50 -7.67
CA THR A 28 -8.72 -0.22 -8.15
C THR A 28 -7.47 0.51 -7.68
N ALA A 29 -6.60 -0.19 -6.93
CA ALA A 29 -5.38 0.40 -6.41
C ALA A 29 -4.22 -0.58 -6.42
N GLN A 30 -3.00 -0.05 -6.54
CA GLN A 30 -1.76 -0.82 -6.45
C GLN A 30 -0.81 -0.20 -5.43
N GLY A 31 -0.24 -1.04 -4.57
CA GLY A 31 0.78 -0.66 -3.60
C GLY A 31 2.18 -0.95 -4.13
N PHE A 32 3.14 -0.08 -3.82
CA PHE A 32 4.57 -0.29 -4.04
C PHE A 32 5.33 -0.11 -2.73
N GLU A 33 6.18 -1.06 -2.40
CA GLU A 33 7.06 -1.01 -1.22
C GLU A 33 8.49 -1.28 -1.68
N ALA A 34 9.45 -0.53 -1.12
CA ALA A 34 10.87 -0.71 -1.40
C ALA A 34 11.44 -1.95 -0.68
N GLY A 35 10.88 -2.28 0.47
CA GLY A 35 11.15 -3.50 1.22
C GLY A 35 10.66 -4.75 0.49
N LYS A 36 11.24 -5.90 0.86
CA LYS A 36 10.81 -7.20 0.33
C LYS A 36 9.53 -7.71 1.00
N ASP A 37 9.08 -7.04 2.05
CA ASP A 37 7.87 -7.35 2.81
C ASP A 37 7.28 -6.07 3.42
N VAL A 38 6.10 -6.18 4.01
CA VAL A 38 5.38 -5.09 4.68
C VAL A 38 6.05 -4.70 6.02
N GLY A 39 5.67 -3.54 6.55
CA GLY A 39 6.01 -3.12 7.91
C GLY A 39 6.52 -1.69 8.04
N GLY A 40 6.95 -1.07 6.95
CA GLY A 40 7.47 0.31 6.94
C GLY A 40 8.61 0.47 7.96
N THR A 41 8.51 1.44 8.86
CA THR A 41 9.51 1.69 9.91
C THR A 41 9.93 0.42 10.66
N TRP A 42 9.00 -0.50 10.93
CA TRP A 42 9.27 -1.73 11.68
C TRP A 42 9.99 -2.81 10.85
N TYR A 43 9.87 -2.78 9.52
CA TYR A 43 10.62 -3.65 8.64
C TYR A 43 12.09 -3.20 8.53
N TRP A 44 12.31 -1.89 8.52
CA TRP A 44 13.63 -1.30 8.31
C TRP A 44 14.45 -1.13 9.59
N ASN A 45 13.82 -0.85 10.73
CA ASN A 45 14.49 -0.58 12.00
C ASN A 45 14.39 -1.80 12.92
N ARG A 46 15.27 -2.77 12.69
CA ARG A 46 15.42 -4.01 13.45
C ARG A 46 16.89 -4.26 13.76
#